data_AF-A0A177A242-F1
#
_entry.id   AF-A0A177A242-F1
#
_cell.length_a   1.000
_cell.length_b   1.000
_cell.length_c   1.000
_cell.angle_alpha   90.00
_cell.angle_beta   90.00
_cell.angle_gamma   90.00
#
_symmetry.space_group_name_H-M   'P 1'
#
loop_
_entity.id
_entity.type
_entity.pdbx_description
1 polymer ?
#
loop_
_entity_poly.entity_id
_entity_poly.type
_entity_poly.pdbx_seq_one_letter_code
_entity_poly.pdbx_strand_id
1 'polypeptide(L)'
;MPTAATDPSLPTEAQDPSPSEPQAVPPIEPGPRARALLTLHDAALSSTLSALPAPTFLACFPLLSTLAPDALRAVHAQMVDRLREAARADFGAILEERGVLGRLNELEVLIGEARGRRERGGGGEGGGECCVSFAMEWSGWGLMGIDGDYGLMLLLCRPHLLPPADLLAAHLGPSLVAAQGRLNAKEQTLESVNAELYEVVKGQWDEIEGLVAGVEGIVRDLESAGGEMSGVERG
;
A
#
# COMPACT_ATOMS: atom_id res chain seq x y z
N MET A 1 28.25 0.01 -54.15
CA MET A 1 28.79 0.34 -52.81
C MET A 1 27.58 0.52 -51.90
N PRO A 2 27.30 -0.41 -50.98
CA PRO A 2 26.25 -0.25 -49.98
C PRO A 2 26.85 0.37 -48.70
N THR A 3 26.23 1.40 -48.12
CA THR A 3 26.62 1.93 -46.81
C THR A 3 25.41 2.36 -45.99
N ALA A 4 25.22 1.61 -44.91
CA ALA A 4 24.67 1.98 -43.61
C ALA A 4 23.27 2.62 -43.55
N ALA A 5 22.25 1.76 -43.47
CA ALA A 5 21.03 2.07 -42.74
C ALA A 5 21.33 1.94 -41.23
N THR A 6 21.21 3.05 -40.50
CA THR A 6 21.22 3.07 -39.04
C THR A 6 19.79 2.91 -38.54
N ASP A 7 19.49 1.73 -38.03
CA ASP A 7 18.25 1.43 -37.30
C ASP A 7 18.27 2.15 -35.94
N PRO A 8 17.27 2.97 -35.58
CA PRO A 8 17.09 3.42 -34.22
C PRO A 8 16.36 2.34 -33.40
N SER A 9 17.16 1.56 -32.67
CA SER A 9 16.89 1.15 -31.29
C SER A 9 15.64 0.28 -31.02
N LEU A 10 15.88 -1.03 -30.96
CA LEU A 10 15.12 -1.99 -30.17
C LEU A 10 14.91 -1.48 -28.72
N PRO A 11 13.74 -1.70 -28.10
CA PRO A 11 13.54 -1.37 -26.70
C PRO A 11 14.46 -2.25 -25.84
N THR A 12 15.34 -1.57 -25.10
CA THR A 12 16.14 -2.14 -24.00
C THR A 12 15.23 -2.93 -23.08
N GLU A 13 15.45 -4.23 -23.09
CA GLU A 13 14.96 -5.21 -22.13
C GLU A 13 15.17 -4.65 -20.72
N ALA A 14 14.04 -4.43 -20.03
CA ALA A 14 14.04 -4.00 -18.65
C ALA A 14 14.85 -5.01 -17.84
N GLN A 15 15.97 -4.54 -17.27
CA GLN A 15 16.73 -5.30 -16.30
C GLN A 15 15.79 -5.83 -15.21
N ASP A 16 15.67 -7.16 -15.15
CA ASP A 16 15.19 -7.86 -13.98
C ASP A 16 15.93 -7.30 -12.74
N PRO A 17 15.21 -6.84 -11.69
CA PRO A 17 15.88 -6.51 -10.45
C PRO A 17 16.48 -7.80 -9.89
N SER A 18 17.82 -7.81 -9.81
CA SER A 18 18.66 -8.81 -9.16
C SER A 18 18.00 -9.36 -7.88
N PRO A 19 18.01 -10.68 -7.64
CA PRO A 19 17.38 -11.27 -6.46
C PRO A 19 18.09 -10.74 -5.21
N SER A 20 17.41 -9.87 -4.46
CA SER A 20 17.86 -9.40 -3.16
C SER A 20 18.22 -10.60 -2.29
N GLU A 21 19.45 -10.63 -1.78
CA GLU A 21 19.86 -11.53 -0.69
C GLU A 21 18.80 -11.50 0.42
N PRO A 22 18.55 -12.63 1.13
CA PRO A 22 17.64 -12.64 2.27
C PRO A 22 18.18 -11.68 3.33
N GLN A 23 17.65 -10.45 3.36
CA GLN A 23 17.92 -9.52 4.44
C GLN A 23 17.47 -10.21 5.71
N ALA A 24 18.42 -10.44 6.62
CA ALA A 24 18.13 -10.92 7.97
C ALA A 24 17.12 -9.94 8.57
N VAL A 25 15.86 -10.38 8.69
CA VAL A 25 14.78 -9.58 9.24
C VAL A 25 15.24 -9.14 10.63
N PRO A 26 15.34 -7.83 10.91
CA PRO A 26 15.78 -7.38 12.22
C PRO A 26 14.85 -7.98 13.30
N PRO A 27 15.38 -8.33 14.49
CA PRO A 27 14.56 -8.85 15.56
C PRO A 27 13.41 -7.88 15.84
N ILE A 28 12.18 -8.40 15.82
CA ILE A 28 10.97 -7.59 15.99
C ILE A 28 10.97 -7.05 17.41
N GLU A 29 11.31 -5.77 17.58
CA GLU A 29 11.26 -5.12 18.89
C GLU A 29 9.81 -5.00 19.36
N PRO A 30 9.47 -5.44 20.58
CA PRO A 30 8.10 -5.42 21.06
C PRO A 30 7.63 -3.98 21.31
N GLY A 31 6.61 -3.55 20.55
CA GLY A 31 5.93 -2.28 20.75
C GLY A 31 5.16 -2.21 22.09
N PRO A 32 4.55 -1.06 22.42
CA PRO A 32 3.95 -0.81 23.74
C PRO A 32 2.85 -1.83 24.10
N ARG A 33 2.00 -2.18 23.12
CA ARG A 33 0.93 -3.17 23.30
C ARG A 33 1.45 -4.60 23.37
N ALA A 34 2.44 -4.94 22.54
CA ALA A 34 3.10 -6.24 22.62
C ALA A 34 3.76 -6.44 23.99
N ARG A 35 4.46 -5.41 24.49
CA ARG A 35 5.03 -5.40 25.84
C ARG A 35 3.95 -5.54 26.93
N ALA A 36 2.84 -4.82 26.80
CA ALA A 36 1.72 -4.94 27.74
C ALA A 36 1.16 -6.38 27.78
N LEU A 37 1.01 -7.02 26.63
CA LEU A 37 0.56 -8.42 26.53
C LEU A 37 1.53 -9.38 27.23
N LEU A 38 2.83 -9.24 27.00
CA LEU A 38 3.84 -10.07 27.68
C LEU A 38 3.81 -9.87 29.19
N THR A 39 3.72 -8.61 29.65
CA THR A 39 3.65 -8.31 31.09
C THR A 39 2.38 -8.84 31.74
N LEU A 40 1.25 -8.78 31.02
CA LEU A 40 -0.04 -9.26 31.52
C LEU A 40 -0.03 -10.78 31.64
N HIS A 41 0.52 -11.49 30.65
CA HIS A 41 0.68 -12.93 30.69
C HIS A 41 1.52 -13.37 31.89
N ASP A 42 2.67 -12.73 32.10
CA ASP A 42 3.54 -13.06 33.23
C ASP A 42 2.90 -12.76 34.59
N ALA A 43 2.15 -11.67 34.69
CA ALA A 43 1.39 -11.34 35.90
C ALA A 43 0.28 -12.37 36.17
N ALA A 44 -0.46 -12.79 35.14
CA ALA A 44 -1.51 -13.80 35.25
C ALA A 44 -0.96 -15.18 35.63
N LEU A 45 0.15 -15.61 35.01
CA LEU A 45 0.84 -16.86 35.39
C LEU A 45 1.35 -16.81 36.83
N SER A 46 1.95 -15.69 37.24
CA SER A 46 2.39 -15.54 38.63
C SER A 46 1.21 -15.61 39.60
N SER A 47 0.10 -14.95 39.28
CA SER A 47 -1.12 -14.95 40.11
C SER A 47 -1.81 -16.31 40.18
N THR A 48 -1.78 -17.10 39.11
CA THR A 48 -2.39 -18.44 39.10
C THR A 48 -1.54 -19.44 39.88
N LEU A 49 -0.21 -19.37 39.74
CA LEU A 49 0.71 -20.23 40.48
C LEU A 49 0.76 -19.87 41.97
N SER A 50 0.58 -18.60 42.34
CA SER A 50 0.51 -18.19 43.75
C SER A 50 -0.77 -18.63 44.44
N ALA A 51 -1.85 -18.87 43.69
CA ALA A 51 -3.09 -19.47 44.21
C ALA A 51 -2.95 -20.96 44.58
N LEU A 52 -1.82 -21.60 44.22
CA LEU A 52 -1.46 -22.96 44.62
C LEU A 52 -0.33 -22.96 45.66
N PRO A 53 -0.55 -22.46 46.88
CA PRO A 53 0.51 -22.38 47.88
C PRO A 53 0.84 -23.77 48.43
N ALA A 54 2.12 -23.98 48.75
CA ALA A 54 2.64 -25.22 49.32
C ALA A 54 1.80 -25.80 50.48
N PRO A 55 1.33 -25.04 51.49
CA PRO A 55 0.51 -25.60 52.57
C PRO A 55 -0.81 -26.22 52.09
N THR A 56 -1.47 -25.64 51.09
CA THR A 56 -2.71 -26.20 50.51
C THR A 56 -2.42 -27.54 49.82
N PHE A 57 -1.26 -27.65 49.16
CA PHE A 57 -0.81 -28.89 48.53
C PHE A 57 -0.47 -29.97 49.56
N LEU A 58 0.24 -29.61 50.64
CA LEU A 58 0.59 -30.53 51.72
C LEU A 58 -0.65 -31.07 52.45
N ALA A 59 -1.68 -30.24 52.63
CA ALA A 59 -2.94 -30.64 53.26
C ALA A 59 -3.66 -31.76 52.48
N CYS A 60 -3.48 -31.85 51.16
CA CYS A 60 -4.02 -32.93 50.34
C CYS A 60 -3.31 -34.27 50.54
N PHE A 61 -2.12 -34.29 51.16
CA PHE A 61 -1.31 -35.50 51.40
C PHE A 61 -0.89 -35.61 52.88
N PRO A 62 -1.83 -35.85 53.81
CA PRO A 62 -1.57 -35.77 55.25
C PRO A 62 -0.48 -36.75 55.72
N LEU A 63 -0.46 -37.98 55.19
CA LEU A 63 0.57 -38.98 55.55
C LEU A 63 1.98 -38.54 55.13
N LEU A 64 2.14 -38.07 53.89
CA LEU A 64 3.44 -37.64 53.36
C LEU A 64 3.90 -36.32 54.00
N SER A 65 2.95 -35.44 54.32
CA SER A 65 3.23 -34.20 55.06
C SER A 65 3.80 -34.48 56.46
N THR A 66 3.46 -35.62 57.08
CA THR A 66 4.05 -36.01 58.38
C THR A 66 5.38 -36.75 58.25
N LEU A 67 5.54 -37.57 57.21
CA LEU A 67 6.70 -38.45 57.07
C LEU A 67 7.91 -37.74 56.44
N ALA A 68 7.68 -36.88 55.45
CA ALA A 68 8.73 -36.18 54.70
C ALA A 68 8.21 -34.85 54.12
N PRO A 69 7.95 -33.83 54.96
CA PRO A 69 7.39 -32.56 54.51
C PRO A 69 8.33 -31.80 53.56
N ASP A 70 9.65 -31.91 53.73
CA ASP A 70 10.62 -31.20 52.88
C ASP A 70 10.70 -31.79 51.47
N ALA A 71 10.63 -33.12 51.34
CA ALA A 71 10.56 -33.78 50.04
C ALA A 71 9.29 -33.38 49.27
N LEU A 72 8.14 -33.30 49.96
CA LEU A 72 6.88 -32.92 49.33
C LEU A 72 6.85 -31.44 48.94
N ARG A 73 7.50 -30.54 49.71
CA ARG A 73 7.71 -29.13 49.33
C ARG A 73 8.61 -29.01 48.11
N ALA A 74 9.67 -29.81 48.02
CA ALA A 74 10.54 -29.83 46.85
C ALA A 74 9.78 -30.27 45.59
N VAL A 75 8.92 -31.29 45.69
CA VAL A 75 8.03 -31.73 44.59
C VAL A 75 7.07 -30.63 44.17
N HIS A 76 6.42 -29.96 45.13
CA HIS A 76 5.53 -28.84 44.83
C HIS A 76 6.26 -27.69 44.12
N ALA A 77 7.43 -27.29 44.63
CA ALA A 77 8.25 -26.26 44.00
C ALA A 77 8.65 -26.65 42.57
N GLN A 78 9.12 -27.89 42.37
CA GLN A 78 9.46 -28.40 41.05
C GLN A 78 8.27 -28.44 40.09
N MET A 79 7.08 -28.83 40.57
CA MET A 79 5.85 -28.84 39.77
C MET A 79 5.49 -27.41 39.33
N VAL A 80 5.51 -26.45 40.26
CA VAL A 80 5.21 -25.04 39.97
C VAL A 80 6.19 -24.45 38.96
N ASP A 81 7.48 -24.76 39.11
CA ASP A 81 8.52 -24.29 38.20
C ASP A 81 8.37 -24.91 36.81
N ARG A 82 8.09 -26.23 36.72
CA ARG A 82 7.86 -26.90 35.43
C ARG A 82 6.61 -26.37 34.73
N LEU A 83 5.53 -26.13 35.46
CA LEU A 83 4.31 -25.54 34.89
C LEU A 83 4.58 -24.11 34.38
N ARG A 84 5.38 -23.33 35.11
CA ARG A 84 5.79 -21.99 34.69
C ARG A 84 6.64 -22.02 33.42
N GLU A 85 7.64 -22.90 33.37
CA GLU A 85 8.54 -23.07 32.22
C GLU A 85 7.75 -23.53 30.98
N ALA A 86 6.91 -24.55 31.12
CA ALA A 86 6.08 -25.07 30.03
C ALA A 86 5.11 -24.00 29.51
N ALA A 87 4.39 -23.30 30.40
CA ALA A 87 3.44 -22.26 29.98
C ALA A 87 4.14 -21.10 29.24
N ARG A 88 5.34 -20.71 29.68
CA ARG A 88 6.15 -19.69 28.99
C ARG A 88 6.61 -20.17 27.62
N ALA A 89 7.04 -21.43 27.51
CA ALA A 89 7.47 -22.03 26.25
C ALA A 89 6.31 -22.12 25.25
N ASP A 90 5.15 -22.65 25.68
CA ASP A 90 3.95 -22.78 24.85
C ASP A 90 3.45 -21.42 24.38
N PHE A 91 3.43 -20.42 25.27
CA PHE A 91 3.05 -19.06 24.91
C PHE A 91 4.01 -18.44 23.89
N GLY A 92 5.32 -18.66 24.07
CA GLY A 92 6.34 -18.26 23.10
C GLY A 92 6.09 -18.88 21.72
N ALA A 93 5.85 -20.19 21.66
CA ALA A 93 5.54 -20.90 20.43
C ALA A 93 4.29 -20.34 19.73
N ILE A 94 3.23 -20.05 20.49
CA ILE A 94 2.00 -19.45 19.95
C ILE A 94 2.26 -18.04 19.39
N LEU A 95 3.08 -17.23 20.06
CA LEU A 95 3.43 -15.88 19.60
C LEU A 95 4.19 -15.92 18.27
N GLU A 96 5.11 -16.89 18.12
CA GLU A 96 5.90 -17.11 16.92
C GLU A 96 5.05 -17.68 15.78
N GLU A 97 4.33 -18.79 15.99
CA GLU A 97 3.49 -19.44 14.98
C GLU A 97 2.49 -18.46 14.37
N ARG A 98 1.87 -17.66 15.24
CA ARG A 98 0.91 -16.67 14.79
C ARG A 98 1.60 -15.40 14.33
N GLY A 99 2.84 -15.08 14.67
CA GLY A 99 3.46 -13.79 14.34
C GLY A 99 2.75 -12.60 15.01
N VAL A 100 2.31 -12.79 16.27
CA VAL A 100 1.49 -11.80 16.99
C VAL A 100 2.25 -10.50 17.23
N LEU A 101 3.55 -10.58 17.55
CA LEU A 101 4.37 -9.42 17.85
C LEU A 101 4.46 -8.46 16.65
N GLY A 102 4.69 -9.00 15.45
CA GLY A 102 4.67 -8.22 14.21
C GLY A 102 3.34 -7.52 13.98
N ARG A 103 2.22 -8.27 14.08
CA ARG A 103 0.88 -7.70 13.90
C ARG A 103 0.49 -6.66 14.93
N LEU A 104 0.91 -6.82 16.19
CA LEU A 104 0.66 -5.81 17.22
C LEU A 104 1.47 -4.53 16.97
N ASN A 105 2.68 -4.66 16.44
CA ASN A 105 3.48 -3.51 16.05
C ASN A 105 2.88 -2.78 14.84
N GLU A 106 2.46 -3.51 13.81
CA GLU A 106 1.71 -2.96 12.67
C GLU A 106 0.45 -2.22 13.14
N LEU A 107 -0.28 -2.79 14.10
CA LEU A 107 -1.46 -2.16 14.68
C LEU A 107 -1.13 -0.85 15.40
N GLU A 108 -0.02 -0.78 16.13
CA GLU A 108 0.42 0.47 16.78
C GLU A 108 0.79 1.54 15.74
N VAL A 109 1.42 1.15 14.63
CA VAL A 109 1.68 2.06 13.48
C VAL A 109 0.36 2.60 12.92
N LEU A 110 -0.61 1.73 12.64
CA LEU A 110 -1.92 2.13 12.12
C LEU A 110 -2.68 3.07 13.07
N ILE A 111 -2.59 2.82 14.39
CA ILE A 111 -3.20 3.68 15.40
C ILE A 111 -2.50 5.04 15.45
N GLY A 112 -1.16 5.05 15.37
CA GLY A 112 -0.38 6.28 15.28
C GLY A 112 -0.76 7.11 14.06
N GLU A 113 -0.87 6.50 12.89
CA GLU A 113 -1.32 7.17 11.68
C GLU A 113 -2.74 7.73 11.81
N ALA A 114 -3.68 6.94 12.34
CA ALA A 114 -5.06 7.36 12.53
C ALA A 114 -5.18 8.54 13.52
N ARG A 115 -4.44 8.51 14.62
CA ARG A 115 -4.34 9.63 15.57
C ARG A 115 -3.74 10.86 14.90
N GLY A 116 -2.68 10.69 14.14
CA GLY A 116 -2.07 11.77 13.36
C GLY A 116 -3.02 12.38 12.33
N ARG A 117 -3.90 11.59 11.69
CA ARG A 117 -4.95 12.12 10.80
C ARG A 117 -5.99 12.93 11.58
N ARG A 118 -6.39 12.48 12.77
CA ARG A 118 -7.31 13.22 13.66
C ARG A 118 -6.73 14.56 14.12
N GLU A 119 -5.45 14.58 14.46
CA GLU A 119 -4.74 15.79 14.92
C GLU A 119 -4.52 16.79 13.78
N ARG A 120 -4.14 16.30 12.59
CA ARG A 120 -3.99 17.14 11.38
C ARG A 120 -5.33 17.64 10.82
N GLY A 121 -6.39 16.85 10.97
CA GLY A 121 -7.77 17.25 10.63
C GLY A 121 -8.47 18.00 11.76
N GLY A 122 -7.74 18.70 12.62
CA GLY A 122 -8.27 19.36 13.81
C GLY A 122 -9.53 20.17 13.53
N GLY A 123 -10.65 19.78 14.15
CA GLY A 123 -11.84 20.62 14.28
C GLY A 123 -12.68 20.85 13.02
N GLY A 124 -12.58 20.01 11.99
CA GLY A 124 -13.47 20.05 10.85
C GLY A 124 -14.74 19.22 11.08
N GLU A 125 -15.80 19.87 11.56
CA GLU A 125 -17.18 19.40 11.46
C GLU A 125 -17.54 19.28 9.96
N GLY A 126 -17.15 18.18 9.32
CA GLY A 126 -17.25 18.05 7.86
C GLY A 126 -16.53 16.82 7.34
N GLY A 127 -17.12 15.64 7.56
CA GLY A 127 -16.57 14.37 7.04
C GLY A 127 -17.46 13.16 7.28
N GLY A 128 -18.74 13.38 7.62
CA GLY A 128 -19.77 12.34 7.76
C GLY A 128 -20.67 12.21 6.53
N GLU A 129 -20.35 12.88 5.43
CA GLU A 129 -21.09 12.82 4.15
C GLU A 129 -20.75 11.54 3.37
N CYS A 130 -20.87 10.38 4.02
CA CYS A 130 -21.00 9.10 3.31
C CYS A 130 -22.13 8.25 3.92
N CYS A 131 -22.65 8.61 5.10
CA CYS A 131 -23.77 7.91 5.73
C CYS A 131 -25.13 8.60 5.50
N VAL A 132 -25.16 9.83 4.98
CA VAL A 132 -26.40 10.65 4.97
C VAL A 132 -27.35 10.28 3.82
N SER A 133 -26.86 9.64 2.76
CA SER A 133 -27.71 9.32 1.58
C SER A 133 -28.71 8.19 1.85
N PHE A 134 -28.38 7.21 2.70
CA PHE A 134 -29.29 6.09 2.99
C PHE A 134 -30.34 6.41 4.05
N ALA A 135 -30.09 7.41 4.91
CA ALA A 135 -31.01 7.79 5.98
C ALA A 135 -32.22 8.62 5.50
N MET A 136 -32.16 9.28 4.33
CA MET A 136 -33.26 10.13 3.86
C MET A 136 -34.46 9.34 3.32
N GLU A 137 -34.27 8.11 2.82
CA GLU A 137 -35.37 7.29 2.24
C GLU A 137 -36.27 6.63 3.31
N TRP A 138 -35.83 6.60 4.58
CA TRP A 138 -36.63 6.10 5.71
C TRP A 138 -37.33 7.20 6.53
N SER A 139 -37.48 8.40 5.96
CA SER A 139 -38.26 9.50 6.56
C SER A 139 -39.79 9.34 6.40
N GLY A 140 -40.25 8.19 5.88
CA GLY A 140 -41.66 7.90 5.57
C GLY A 140 -42.49 7.28 6.69
N TRP A 141 -41.94 7.02 7.88
CA TRP A 141 -42.70 6.55 9.03
C TRP A 141 -42.60 7.57 10.16
N GLY A 142 -43.72 8.25 10.38
CA GLY A 142 -43.85 9.37 11.30
C GLY A 142 -43.45 9.04 12.74
N LEU A 143 -42.79 10.03 13.36
CA LEU A 143 -42.52 10.16 14.78
C LEU A 143 -43.64 9.59 15.67
N MET A 144 -43.29 8.60 16.48
CA MET A 144 -43.80 8.53 17.84
C MET A 144 -42.61 8.63 18.79
N GLY A 145 -42.64 9.66 19.62
CA GLY A 145 -41.48 10.21 20.30
C GLY A 145 -40.78 9.26 21.25
N ILE A 146 -39.47 9.43 21.32
CA ILE A 146 -38.68 9.00 22.47
C ILE A 146 -37.63 10.08 22.67
N ASP A 147 -37.81 10.94 23.66
CA ASP A 147 -36.75 11.79 24.17
C ASP A 147 -35.77 10.90 24.95
N GLY A 148 -34.58 10.70 24.42
CA GLY A 148 -33.58 9.87 25.08
C GLY A 148 -32.35 9.58 24.21
N ASP A 149 -31.38 10.48 24.27
CA ASP A 149 -29.95 10.15 24.13
C ASP A 149 -29.55 9.23 22.95
N TYR A 150 -29.90 9.62 21.72
CA TYR A 150 -29.40 8.96 20.50
C TYR A 150 -28.18 9.67 19.92
N GLY A 151 -27.27 10.14 20.78
CA GLY A 151 -25.99 10.74 20.39
C GLY A 151 -24.90 9.73 20.06
N LEU A 152 -25.24 8.45 19.85
CA LEU A 152 -24.25 7.36 19.75
C LEU A 152 -24.53 6.34 18.65
N MET A 153 -25.31 6.72 17.63
CA MET A 153 -25.58 5.87 16.46
C MET A 153 -24.84 6.35 15.19
N LEU A 154 -23.68 6.97 15.36
CA LEU A 154 -22.80 7.39 14.24
C LEU A 154 -21.33 7.02 14.48
N LEU A 155 -21.07 5.95 15.22
CA LEU A 155 -19.70 5.46 15.47
C LEU A 155 -19.67 3.95 15.38
N LEU A 156 -19.53 3.43 14.15
CA LEU A 156 -18.89 2.18 13.74
C LEU A 156 -19.57 1.63 12.48
N CYS A 157 -19.12 2.02 11.28
CA CYS A 157 -19.17 1.06 10.18
C CYS A 157 -17.86 0.29 10.20
N ARG A 158 -17.84 -0.76 11.01
CA ARG A 158 -16.70 -1.68 11.11
C ARG A 158 -16.52 -2.31 9.72
N PRO A 159 -15.30 -2.41 9.17
CA PRO A 159 -15.04 -2.61 7.72
C PRO A 159 -15.77 -3.79 7.07
N HIS A 160 -16.13 -4.82 7.86
CA HIS A 160 -16.94 -5.97 7.43
C HIS A 160 -18.44 -5.70 7.14
N LEU A 161 -18.92 -4.48 7.37
CA LEU A 161 -20.30 -4.06 7.06
C LEU A 161 -20.38 -3.24 5.77
N LEU A 162 -19.24 -2.91 5.16
CA LEU A 162 -19.27 -2.25 3.86
C LEU A 162 -19.73 -3.24 2.78
N PRO A 163 -20.58 -2.80 1.84
CA PRO A 163 -20.92 -3.61 0.69
C PRO A 163 -19.64 -3.93 -0.12
N PRO A 164 -19.56 -5.09 -0.79
CA PRO A 164 -18.36 -5.51 -1.53
C PRO A 164 -17.87 -4.48 -2.56
N ALA A 165 -18.79 -3.73 -3.17
CA ALA A 165 -18.47 -2.69 -4.15
C ALA A 165 -17.61 -1.57 -3.54
N ASP A 166 -17.89 -1.15 -2.31
CA ASP A 166 -17.16 -0.07 -1.65
C ASP A 166 -15.74 -0.50 -1.26
N LEU A 167 -15.58 -1.74 -0.80
CA LEU A 167 -14.27 -2.33 -0.52
C LEU A 167 -13.41 -2.42 -1.80
N LEU A 168 -14.04 -2.86 -2.89
CA LEU A 168 -13.37 -2.97 -4.19
C LEU A 168 -13.02 -1.59 -4.76
N ALA A 169 -13.93 -0.62 -4.69
CA ALA A 169 -13.68 0.75 -5.12
C ALA A 169 -12.56 1.40 -4.29
N ALA A 170 -12.55 1.22 -2.97
CA ALA A 170 -11.50 1.74 -2.10
C ALA A 170 -10.12 1.15 -2.43
N HIS A 171 -10.05 -0.14 -2.79
CA HIS A 171 -8.80 -0.78 -3.16
C HIS A 171 -8.35 -0.41 -4.59
N LEU A 172 -9.26 -0.37 -5.55
CA LEU A 172 -8.94 -0.08 -6.95
C LEU A 172 -8.68 1.40 -7.19
N GLY A 173 -9.27 2.30 -6.40
CA GLY A 173 -9.13 3.75 -6.55
C GLY A 173 -7.68 4.22 -6.69
N PRO A 174 -6.77 3.91 -5.74
CA PRO A 174 -5.36 4.29 -5.84
C PRO A 174 -4.66 3.73 -7.10
N SER A 175 -4.98 2.49 -7.49
CA SER A 175 -4.39 1.86 -8.68
C SER A 175 -4.88 2.51 -9.97
N LEU A 176 -6.18 2.82 -10.04
CA LEU A 176 -6.80 3.49 -11.18
C LEU A 176 -6.29 4.93 -11.33
N VAL A 177 -6.15 5.68 -10.23
CA VAL A 177 -5.57 7.03 -10.25
C VAL A 177 -4.11 7.00 -10.74
N ALA A 178 -3.31 6.03 -10.27
CA ALA A 178 -1.95 5.86 -10.77
C ALA A 178 -1.90 5.49 -12.26
N ALA A 179 -2.81 4.65 -12.73
CA ALA A 179 -2.93 4.29 -14.15
C ALA A 179 -3.38 5.49 -15.01
N GLN A 180 -4.37 6.26 -14.55
CA GLN A 180 -4.84 7.48 -15.21
C GLN A 180 -3.70 8.50 -15.34
N GLY A 181 -2.93 8.72 -14.27
CA GLY A 181 -1.77 9.62 -14.31
C GLY A 181 -0.73 9.20 -15.34
N ARG A 182 -0.51 7.89 -15.52
CA ARG A 182 0.40 7.36 -16.55
C ARG A 182 -0.11 7.60 -17.97
N LEU A 183 -1.41 7.45 -18.20
CA LEU A 183 -2.02 7.70 -19.51
C LEU A 183 -1.97 9.19 -19.86
N ASN A 184 -2.32 10.08 -18.92
CA ASN A 184 -2.22 11.53 -19.12
C ASN A 184 -0.78 11.97 -19.42
N ALA A 185 0.21 11.40 -18.74
CA ALA A 185 1.62 11.71 -19.02
C ALA A 185 2.03 11.26 -20.44
N LYS A 186 1.54 10.10 -20.91
CA LYS A 186 1.77 9.63 -22.28
C LYS A 186 1.08 10.51 -23.31
N GLU A 187 -0.15 10.92 -23.05
CA GLU A 187 -0.91 11.84 -23.90
C GLU A 187 -0.14 13.15 -24.07
N GLN A 188 0.32 13.75 -22.97
CA GLN A 188 1.11 14.97 -23.01
C GLN A 188 2.43 14.79 -23.79
N THR A 189 3.07 13.63 -23.66
CA THR A 189 4.28 13.30 -24.44
C THR A 189 3.95 13.20 -25.93
N LEU A 190 2.88 12.48 -26.29
CA LEU A 190 2.45 12.31 -27.68
C LEU A 190 2.04 13.65 -28.31
N GLU A 191 1.33 14.51 -27.58
CA GLU A 191 0.98 15.84 -28.04
C GLU A 191 2.22 16.68 -28.35
N SER A 192 3.25 16.64 -27.48
CA SER A 192 4.50 17.35 -27.74
C SER A 192 5.27 16.82 -28.96
N VAL A 193 5.34 15.49 -29.12
CA VAL A 193 6.03 14.86 -30.25
C VAL A 193 5.28 15.11 -31.55
N ASN A 194 3.95 15.03 -31.52
CA ASN A 194 3.12 15.33 -32.68
C ASN A 194 3.31 16.79 -33.10
N ALA A 195 3.29 17.74 -32.15
CA ALA A 195 3.54 19.15 -32.45
C ALA A 195 4.91 19.36 -33.11
N GLU A 196 5.97 18.70 -32.62
CA GLU A 196 7.30 18.75 -33.22
C GLU A 196 7.31 18.18 -34.65
N LEU A 197 6.70 17.02 -34.85
CA LEU A 197 6.61 16.38 -36.17
C LEU A 197 5.83 17.22 -37.18
N TYR A 198 4.77 17.90 -36.76
CA TYR A 198 4.03 18.81 -37.64
C TYR A 198 4.90 19.96 -38.14
N GLU A 199 5.74 20.54 -37.28
CA GLU A 199 6.68 21.59 -37.69
C GLU A 199 7.73 21.06 -38.67
N VAL A 200 8.25 19.85 -38.47
CA VAL A 200 9.20 19.21 -39.40
C VAL A 200 8.57 18.97 -40.77
N VAL A 201 7.37 18.37 -40.81
CA VAL A 201 6.67 18.09 -42.07
C VAL A 201 6.40 19.39 -42.81
N LYS A 202 5.90 20.41 -42.11
CA LYS A 202 5.65 21.73 -42.69
C LYS A 202 6.93 22.35 -43.27
N GLY A 203 8.05 22.28 -42.55
CA GLY A 203 9.35 22.73 -43.05
C GLY A 203 9.78 21.98 -44.33
N GLN A 204 9.54 20.66 -44.39
CA GLN A 204 9.81 19.88 -45.61
C GLN A 204 8.94 20.31 -46.79
N TRP A 205 7.66 20.64 -46.57
CA TRP A 205 6.79 21.17 -47.63
C TRP A 205 7.30 22.50 -48.17
N ASP A 206 7.68 23.42 -47.28
CA ASP A 206 8.24 24.73 -47.66
C ASP A 206 9.56 24.57 -48.44
N GLU A 207 10.42 23.62 -48.05
CA GLU A 207 11.66 23.29 -48.76
C GLU A 207 11.38 22.72 -50.16
N ILE A 208 10.44 21.78 -50.30
CA ILE A 208 10.04 21.21 -51.59
C ILE A 208 9.50 22.30 -52.51
N GLU A 209 8.64 23.18 -52.00
CA GLU A 209 8.09 24.29 -52.78
C GLU A 209 9.23 25.20 -53.31
N GLY A 210 10.22 25.50 -52.47
CA GLY A 210 11.42 26.25 -52.87
C GLY A 210 12.27 25.54 -53.92
N LEU A 211 12.50 24.23 -53.76
CA LEU A 211 13.27 23.43 -54.73
C LEU A 211 12.55 23.31 -56.08
N VAL A 212 11.23 23.09 -56.06
CA VAL A 212 10.41 23.04 -57.28
C VAL A 212 10.47 24.39 -58.00
N ALA A 213 10.29 25.51 -57.29
CA ALA A 213 10.42 26.84 -57.88
C ALA A 213 11.82 27.11 -58.48
N GLY A 214 12.88 26.62 -57.82
CA GLY A 214 14.25 26.70 -58.32
C GLY A 214 14.46 25.90 -59.61
N VAL A 215 13.97 24.66 -59.66
CA VAL A 215 14.04 23.81 -60.85
C VAL A 215 13.22 24.41 -62.00
N GLU A 216 12.01 24.90 -61.74
CA GLU A 216 11.20 25.61 -62.73
C GLU A 216 11.91 26.86 -63.27
N GLY A 217 12.67 27.57 -62.43
CA GLY A 217 13.55 28.67 -62.85
C GLY A 217 14.63 28.21 -63.83
N ILE A 218 15.38 27.18 -63.48
CA ILE A 218 16.45 26.62 -64.32
C ILE A 218 15.88 26.10 -65.65
N VAL A 219 14.72 25.45 -65.65
CA VAL A 219 14.04 25.00 -66.87
C VAL A 219 13.72 26.20 -67.77
N ARG A 220 13.18 27.28 -67.20
CA ARG A 220 12.86 28.51 -67.94
C ARG A 220 14.12 29.17 -68.52
N ASP A 221 15.22 29.18 -67.78
CA ASP A 221 16.50 29.72 -68.25
C ASP A 221 17.08 28.87 -69.40
N LEU A 222 17.00 27.55 -69.33
CA LEU A 222 17.42 26.63 -70.40
C LEU A 222 16.54 26.77 -71.64
N GLU A 223 15.23 26.91 -71.47
CA GLU A 223 14.30 27.20 -72.56
C GLU A 223 14.63 28.54 -73.23
N SER A 224 14.97 29.57 -72.46
CA SER A 224 15.43 30.87 -72.97
C SER A 224 16.73 30.74 -73.76
N ALA A 225 17.75 30.11 -73.19
CA ALA A 225 19.05 29.90 -73.85
C ALA A 225 18.92 29.03 -75.12
N GLY A 226 18.09 28.00 -75.09
CA GLY A 226 17.76 27.19 -76.27
C GLY A 226 17.04 27.98 -77.36
N GLY A 227 16.15 28.90 -76.97
CA GLY A 227 15.52 29.86 -77.88
C GLY A 227 16.54 30.73 -78.60
N GLU A 228 17.51 31.29 -77.86
CA GLU A 228 18.58 32.12 -78.43
C GLU A 228 19.50 31.33 -79.37
N MET A 229 19.91 30.11 -79.00
CA MET A 229 20.73 29.24 -79.87
C MET A 229 19.99 28.86 -81.17
N SER A 230 18.69 28.59 -81.10
CA SER A 230 17.87 28.32 -82.29
C SER A 230 17.67 29.56 -83.19
N GLY A 231 17.89 30.76 -82.65
CA GLY A 231 17.91 32.02 -83.39
C GLY A 231 19.21 32.24 -84.16
N VAL A 232 20.34 31.72 -83.67
CA VAL A 232 21.66 31.84 -84.30
C VAL A 232 21.81 30.91 -85.52
N GLU A 233 21.12 29.77 -85.57
CA GLU A 233 21.12 28.87 -86.75
C GLU A 233 20.26 29.38 -87.94
N ARG A 234 19.55 30.50 -87.82
CA ARG A 234 18.70 31.08 -88.90
C ARG A 234 19.18 32.44 -89.45
N GLY A 235 20.36 32.92 -89.08
CA GLY A 235 20.98 34.14 -89.64
C GLY A 235 22.19 33.81 -90.50
#